data_AF-A0AB38YNC9-F1
#
_entry.id   AF-A0AB38YNC9-F1
#
_cell.length_a   1.000
_cell.length_b   1.000
_cell.length_c   1.000
_cell.angle_alpha   90.00
_cell.angle_beta   90.00
_cell.angle_gamma   90.00
#
_symmetry.space_group_name_H-M   'P 1'
#
loop_
_entity.id
_entity.type
_entity.pdbx_description
1 polymer ?
#
loop_
_entity_poly.entity_id
_entity_poly.type
_entity_poly.pdbx_seq_one_letter_code
_entity_poly.pdbx_strand_id
1 'polypeptide(L)'
;MCGTYELLAQVNNWTNKDGESRQQTNYFHCDQIGIPREMTDKDGNLLWFGNYTGWGRLKEETKVTDSAYQPFRLQNQYADRETGLHYNFFRYYEPDAGRFVNQDPIGLWGGDNLYRFSSLIFRFGLIP
;
A
#
# COMPACT_ATOMS: atom_id res chain seq x y z
N MET A 1 10.59 0.13 17.00
CA MET A 1 11.78 0.73 16.36
C MET A 1 11.91 0.18 14.96
N CYS A 2 12.11 1.10 14.02
CA CYS A 2 12.74 0.93 12.72
C CYS A 2 12.06 0.00 11.69
N GLY A 3 11.47 0.65 10.68
CA GLY A 3 11.92 0.39 9.31
C GLY A 3 10.82 -0.05 8.36
N THR A 4 10.15 0.90 7.70
CA THR A 4 9.76 0.87 6.27
C THR A 4 8.97 2.14 5.96
N TYR A 5 9.20 2.70 4.77
CA TYR A 5 8.62 3.92 4.22
C TYR A 5 7.19 4.25 4.73
N GLU A 6 7.08 5.12 5.74
CA GLU A 6 5.79 5.66 6.18
C GLU A 6 5.37 6.72 5.17
N LEU A 7 4.34 6.42 4.38
CA LEU A 7 3.72 7.41 3.52
C LEU A 7 3.10 8.49 4.41
N LEU A 8 3.73 9.66 4.45
CA LEU A 8 3.23 10.80 5.22
C LEU A 8 2.27 11.65 4.38
N ALA A 9 2.63 11.88 3.12
CA ALA A 9 1.82 12.69 2.21
C ALA A 9 2.05 12.31 0.74
N GLN A 10 1.02 12.53 -0.07
CA GLN A 10 1.07 12.50 -1.53
C GLN A 10 0.90 13.93 -2.04
N VAL A 11 1.79 14.34 -2.95
CA VAL A 11 1.74 15.65 -3.60
C VAL A 11 1.44 15.46 -5.08
N ASN A 12 0.27 15.92 -5.51
CA ASN A 12 -0.19 15.86 -6.89
C ASN A 12 -0.11 17.26 -7.51
N ASN A 13 0.68 17.39 -8.58
CA ASN A 13 0.77 18.63 -9.35
C ASN A 13 0.06 18.46 -10.69
N TRP A 14 -0.74 19.44 -11.10
CA TRP A 14 -1.34 19.47 -12.44
C TRP A 14 -1.45 20.89 -12.96
N THR A 15 -1.50 21.04 -14.29
CA THR A 15 -1.68 22.32 -14.95
C THR A 15 -3.07 22.37 -15.57
N ASN A 16 -3.83 23.45 -15.33
CA ASN A 16 -5.16 23.63 -15.91
C ASN A 16 -5.06 24.11 -17.37
N LYS A 17 -6.19 24.11 -18.10
CA LYS A 17 -6.29 24.60 -19.48
C LYS A 17 -5.81 26.05 -19.66
N ASP A 18 -5.89 26.85 -18.60
CA ASP A 18 -5.49 28.25 -18.57
C ASP A 18 -3.97 28.45 -18.31
N GLY A 19 -3.20 27.37 -18.18
CA GLY A 19 -1.76 27.42 -17.90
C GLY A 19 -1.39 27.60 -16.43
N GLU A 20 -2.37 27.62 -15.53
CA GLU A 20 -2.15 27.70 -14.09
C GLU A 20 -1.68 26.36 -13.52
N SER A 21 -0.55 26.36 -12.81
CA SER A 21 -0.08 25.20 -12.04
C SER A 21 -0.78 25.14 -10.69
N ARG A 22 -1.35 23.98 -10.37
CA ARG A 22 -1.98 23.67 -9.09
C ARG A 22 -1.27 22.51 -8.41
N GLN A 23 -1.28 22.54 -7.08
CA GLN A 23 -0.72 21.51 -6.23
C GLN A 23 -1.77 21.11 -5.19
N GLN A 24 -1.94 19.81 -5.00
CA GLN A 24 -2.74 19.23 -3.94
C GLN A 24 -1.86 18.33 -3.09
N THR A 25 -1.93 18.52 -1.78
CA THR A 25 -1.26 17.67 -0.79
C THR A 25 -2.30 16.88 -0.02
N ASN A 26 -2.16 15.56 -0.05
CA ASN A 26 -3.00 14.62 0.67
C ASN A 26 -2.16 13.96 1.78
N TYR A 27 -2.68 13.86 2.98
CA TYR A 27 -2.00 13.26 4.13
C TYR A 27 -2.55 11.88 4.41
N PHE A 28 -1.68 10.92 4.70
CA PHE A 28 -2.10 9.56 5.03
C PHE A 28 -2.09 9.35 6.54
N HIS A 29 -3.11 8.67 7.04
CA HIS A 29 -3.18 8.21 8.41
C HIS A 29 -3.15 6.70 8.41
N CYS A 30 -2.06 6.14 8.91
CA CYS A 30 -1.80 4.71 8.92
C CYS A 30 -2.11 4.09 10.29
N ASP A 31 -2.44 2.80 10.31
CA ASP A 31 -2.51 2.04 11.55
C ASP A 31 -1.11 1.63 12.07
N GLN A 32 -1.09 0.89 13.19
CA GLN A 32 0.15 0.50 13.88
C GLN A 32 1.08 -0.39 13.04
N ILE A 33 0.56 -1.03 11.99
CA ILE A 33 1.35 -1.88 11.07
C ILE A 33 1.66 -1.16 9.75
N GLY A 34 1.33 0.13 9.65
CA GLY A 34 1.64 0.99 8.52
C GLY A 34 0.64 0.95 7.36
N ILE A 35 -0.53 0.29 7.52
CA ILE A 35 -1.55 0.28 6.47
C ILE A 35 -2.30 1.62 6.47
N PRO A 36 -2.41 2.32 5.33
CA PRO A 36 -3.19 3.55 5.23
C PRO A 36 -4.68 3.27 5.48
N ARG A 37 -5.25 3.87 6.52
CA ARG A 37 -6.67 3.79 6.88
C ARG A 37 -7.47 4.98 6.36
N GLU A 38 -6.87 6.15 6.41
CA GLU A 38 -7.51 7.40 6.02
C GLU A 38 -6.56 8.26 5.19
N MET A 39 -7.16 9.12 4.36
CA MET A 39 -6.46 10.17 3.64
C MET A 39 -7.24 11.47 3.80
N THR A 40 -6.56 12.55 4.15
CA THR A 40 -7.17 13.88 4.31
C THR A 40 -6.49 14.92 3.43
N ASP A 41 -7.20 15.99 3.09
CA ASP A 41 -6.57 17.16 2.47
C ASP A 41 -5.81 18.01 3.50
N LYS A 42 -5.25 19.14 3.04
CA LYS A 42 -4.55 20.13 3.88
C LYS A 42 -5.41 20.80 4.94
N ASP A 43 -6.73 20.79 4.77
CA ASP A 43 -7.69 21.43 5.67
C ASP A 43 -8.27 20.38 6.66
N GLY A 44 -7.87 19.12 6.54
CA GLY A 44 -8.32 18.01 7.38
C GLY A 44 -9.61 17.34 6.91
N ASN A 45 -10.11 17.68 5.72
CA ASN A 45 -11.30 17.02 5.17
C ASN A 45 -10.95 15.61 4.71
N LEU A 46 -11.83 14.64 5.03
CA LEU A 46 -11.67 13.26 4.59
C LEU A 46 -11.79 13.15 3.07
N LEU A 47 -10.78 12.57 2.43
CA LEU A 47 -10.73 12.29 0.99
C LEU A 47 -10.99 10.82 0.69
N TRP A 48 -10.41 9.93 1.50
CA TRP A 48 -10.53 8.49 1.33
C TRP A 48 -10.46 7.77 2.68
N PHE A 49 -11.20 6.68 2.80
CA PHE A 49 -11.19 5.77 3.94
C PHE A 49 -11.18 4.32 3.46
N GLY A 50 -10.37 3.47 4.10
CA GLY A 50 -10.25 2.06 3.79
C GLY A 50 -10.38 1.17 5.01
N ASN A 51 -11.26 0.18 4.91
CA ASN A 51 -11.39 -0.87 5.90
C ASN A 51 -10.76 -2.17 5.38
N TYR A 52 -9.92 -2.80 6.21
CA TYR A 52 -9.12 -3.96 5.82
C TYR A 52 -9.45 -5.17 6.68
N THR A 53 -9.33 -6.35 6.07
CA THR A 53 -9.30 -7.63 6.79
C THR A 53 -7.96 -7.82 7.51
N GLY A 54 -7.87 -8.83 8.39
CA GLY A 54 -6.63 -9.15 9.12
C GLY A 54 -5.42 -9.50 8.23
N TRP A 55 -5.65 -9.88 6.97
CA TRP A 55 -4.58 -10.18 5.99
C TRP A 55 -4.34 -9.04 4.98
N GLY A 56 -4.87 -7.84 5.23
CA GLY A 56 -4.61 -6.67 4.40
C GLY A 56 -5.45 -6.58 3.12
N ARG A 57 -6.43 -7.48 2.91
CA ARG A 57 -7.46 -7.28 1.85
C ARG A 57 -8.29 -6.04 2.19
N LEU A 58 -8.43 -5.11 1.24
CA LEU A 58 -9.38 -4.01 1.33
C LEU A 58 -10.80 -4.57 1.23
N LYS A 59 -11.53 -4.53 2.34
CA LYS A 59 -12.91 -5.04 2.44
C LYS A 59 -13.89 -4.01 1.90
N GLU A 60 -13.72 -2.76 2.31
CA GLU A 60 -14.57 -1.63 1.95
C GLU A 60 -13.68 -0.41 1.74
N GLU A 61 -14.00 0.40 0.74
CA GLU A 61 -13.41 1.73 0.57
C GLU A 61 -14.49 2.78 0.38
N THR A 62 -14.25 3.97 0.92
CA THR A 62 -15.06 5.16 0.69
C THR A 62 -14.18 6.21 0.04
N LYS A 63 -14.57 6.65 -1.15
CA LYS A 63 -13.96 7.77 -1.88
C LYS A 63 -14.89 8.97 -1.74
N VAL A 64 -14.46 9.99 -1.00
CA VAL A 64 -15.21 11.24 -0.85
C VAL A 64 -15.05 12.10 -2.09
N THR A 65 -13.90 11.99 -2.76
CA THR A 65 -13.63 12.61 -4.06
C THR A 65 -13.20 11.55 -5.08
N ASP A 66 -13.60 11.72 -6.33
CA ASP A 66 -13.21 10.78 -7.42
C ASP A 66 -11.70 10.76 -7.66
N SER A 67 -11.00 11.84 -7.30
CA SER A 67 -9.54 11.93 -7.39
C SER A 67 -8.81 11.20 -6.25
N ALA A 68 -9.50 10.79 -5.20
CA ALA A 68 -8.89 10.10 -4.07
C ALA A 68 -8.62 8.63 -4.42
N TYR A 69 -7.40 8.37 -4.91
CA TYR A 69 -6.91 7.03 -5.21
C TYR A 69 -5.75 6.65 -4.29
N GLN A 70 -5.95 5.57 -3.51
CA GLN A 70 -4.96 5.04 -2.60
C GLN A 70 -4.61 3.57 -2.95
N PRO A 71 -3.51 3.32 -3.67
CA PRO A 71 -3.07 1.97 -4.03
C PRO A 71 -2.18 1.28 -2.99
N PHE A 72 -1.67 1.99 -1.98
CA PHE A 72 -0.76 1.39 -0.99
C PHE A 72 -1.49 0.43 -0.04
N ARG A 73 -0.82 -0.67 0.35
CA ARG A 73 -1.37 -1.75 1.19
C ARG A 73 -0.43 -2.07 2.36
N LEU A 74 -0.22 -3.35 2.70
CA LEU A 74 0.78 -3.78 3.67
C LEU A 74 2.21 -3.36 3.23
N GLN A 75 3.19 -3.47 4.12
CA GLN A 75 4.58 -3.06 3.87
C GLN A 75 5.08 -3.49 2.48
N ASN A 76 5.50 -2.51 1.68
CA ASN A 76 6.00 -2.65 0.31
C ASN A 76 5.02 -3.29 -0.67
N GLN A 77 3.71 -3.18 -0.44
CA GLN A 77 2.67 -3.67 -1.34
C GLN A 77 1.95 -2.54 -2.06
N TYR A 78 1.74 -2.76 -3.36
CA TYR A 78 0.91 -1.92 -4.23
C TYR A 78 -0.26 -2.75 -4.76
N ALA A 79 -1.48 -2.25 -4.63
CA ALA A 79 -2.64 -2.92 -5.19
C ALA A 79 -2.68 -2.75 -6.72
N ASP A 80 -2.63 -3.86 -7.41
CA ASP A 80 -2.92 -3.91 -8.84
C ASP A 80 -4.42 -4.10 -9.04
N ARG A 81 -5.06 -3.10 -9.65
CA ARG A 81 -6.52 -3.08 -9.85
C ARG A 81 -6.96 -4.03 -10.96
N GLU A 82 -6.09 -4.35 -11.91
CA GLU A 82 -6.44 -5.23 -13.03
C GLU A 82 -6.56 -6.69 -12.56
N THR A 83 -5.66 -7.13 -11.70
CA THR A 83 -5.60 -8.50 -11.20
C THR A 83 -6.24 -8.69 -9.82
N GLY A 84 -6.39 -7.62 -9.04
CA GLY A 84 -6.82 -7.69 -7.63
C GLY A 84 -5.74 -8.22 -6.69
N LEU A 85 -4.54 -8.48 -7.20
CA LEU A 85 -3.39 -8.94 -6.42
C LEU A 85 -2.59 -7.74 -5.89
N HIS A 86 -1.79 -7.99 -4.86
CA HIS A 86 -0.89 -6.98 -4.33
C HIS A 86 0.53 -7.26 -4.80
N TYR A 87 1.08 -6.36 -5.62
CA TYR A 87 2.46 -6.43 -6.06
C TYR A 87 3.42 -6.07 -4.92
N ASN A 88 4.41 -6.92 -4.68
CA ASN A 88 5.47 -6.74 -3.70
C ASN A 88 6.81 -7.03 -4.38
N PHE A 89 7.44 -5.99 -4.94
CA PHE A 89 8.77 -5.91 -5.57
C PHE A 89 9.15 -6.99 -6.61
N PHE A 90 9.01 -8.28 -6.30
CA PHE A 90 9.21 -9.44 -7.17
C PHE A 90 8.11 -10.51 -7.08
N ARG A 91 7.08 -10.33 -6.25
CA ARG A 91 6.01 -11.32 -6.02
C ARG A 91 4.64 -10.68 -6.02
N TYR A 92 3.65 -11.45 -6.47
CA TYR A 92 2.23 -11.11 -6.27
C TYR A 92 1.71 -11.80 -5.02
N TYR A 93 1.08 -11.02 -4.14
CA TYR A 93 0.42 -11.47 -2.93
C TYR A 93 -1.08 -11.54 -3.17
N GLU A 94 -1.67 -12.68 -2.81
CA GLU A 94 -3.10 -12.92 -2.84
C GLU A 94 -3.67 -12.59 -1.45
N PRO A 95 -4.36 -11.45 -1.29
CA PRO A 95 -4.82 -10.99 0.02
C PRO A 95 -5.95 -11.83 0.63
N ASP A 96 -6.62 -12.65 -0.19
CA ASP A 96 -7.72 -13.51 0.23
C ASP A 96 -7.22 -14.78 0.92
N ALA A 97 -6.19 -15.39 0.33
CA ALA A 97 -5.55 -16.58 0.87
C ALA A 97 -4.42 -16.24 1.86
N GLY A 98 -3.98 -14.98 1.90
CA GLY A 98 -2.92 -14.51 2.78
C GLY A 98 -1.53 -15.02 2.41
N ARG A 99 -1.27 -15.32 1.12
CA ARG A 99 -0.04 -15.96 0.63
C ARG A 99 0.47 -15.35 -0.68
N PHE A 100 1.73 -15.60 -1.00
CA PHE A 100 2.27 -15.26 -2.32
C PHE A 100 1.80 -16.27 -3.38
N VAL A 101 1.60 -15.79 -4.60
CA VAL A 101 1.29 -16.62 -5.79
C VAL A 101 2.59 -17.17 -6.40
N ASN A 102 3.67 -16.38 -6.35
CA ASN A 102 4.98 -16.76 -6.85
C ASN A 102 5.85 -17.39 -5.75
N GLN A 103 6.67 -18.37 -6.12
CA GLN A 103 7.72 -18.90 -5.24
C GLN A 103 8.72 -17.81 -4.86
N ASP A 104 9.26 -17.90 -3.64
CA ASP A 104 10.32 -17.00 -3.20
C ASP A 104 11.57 -17.11 -4.09
N PRO A 105 12.04 -16.02 -4.71
CA PRO A 105 13.25 -16.03 -5.53
C PRO A 105 14.51 -16.49 -4.77
N ILE A 106 14.52 -16.42 -3.43
CA ILE A 106 15.64 -16.88 -2.60
C ILE A 106 15.67 -18.41 -2.42
N GLY A 107 14.64 -19.13 -2.89
CA GLY A 107 14.53 -20.58 -2.78
C GLY A 107 14.51 -21.08 -1.34
N LEU A 108 15.09 -22.25 -1.09
CA LEU A 108 15.10 -22.93 0.23
C LEU A 108 15.78 -22.13 1.36
N TRP A 109 16.55 -21.09 1.03
CA TRP A 109 17.13 -20.18 2.03
C TRP A 109 16.07 -19.30 2.72
N GLY A 110 14.85 -19.24 2.18
CA GLY A 110 13.71 -18.51 2.75
C GLY A 110 12.87 -19.33 3.74
N GLY A 111 13.23 -20.60 3.97
CA GLY A 111 12.52 -21.56 4.81
C GLY A 111 11.65 -22.55 4.02
N ASP A 112 10.99 -23.46 4.74
CA ASP A 112 10.29 -24.61 4.14
C ASP A 112 8.99 -24.25 3.40
N ASN A 113 8.49 -23.01 3.55
CA ASN A 113 7.27 -22.55 2.88
C ASN A 113 7.53 -21.33 2.01
N LEU A 114 7.78 -21.59 0.73
CA LEU A 114 8.12 -20.60 -0.31
C LEU A 114 6.98 -19.62 -0.64
N TYR A 115 5.77 -19.86 -0.13
CA TYR A 115 4.57 -19.07 -0.40
C TYR A 115 4.09 -18.27 0.82
N ARG A 116 4.73 -18.45 1.99
CA ARG A 116 4.29 -17.82 3.23
C ARG A 116 4.68 -16.34 3.26
N PHE A 117 3.74 -15.49 3.69
CA PHE A 117 4.00 -14.08 3.95
C PHE A 117 4.92 -13.87 5.17
N SER A 118 4.80 -14.75 6.16
CA SER A 118 5.49 -14.70 7.45
C SER A 118 6.75 -15.56 7.43
N SER A 119 7.89 -14.91 7.19
CA SER A 119 9.24 -15.22 7.74
C SER A 119 10.32 -14.30 7.14
N LEU A 120 10.17 -13.86 5.88
CA LEU A 120 11.23 -13.14 5.18
C LEU A 120 11.14 -11.61 5.26
N ILE A 121 9.92 -11.05 5.34
CA ILE A 121 9.70 -9.60 5.23
C ILE A 121 10.19 -8.83 6.47
N PHE A 122 10.14 -9.46 7.66
CA PHE A 122 10.59 -8.82 8.90
C PHE A 122 12.09 -9.02 9.21
N ARG A 123 12.78 -9.96 8.53
CA ARG A 123 14.16 -10.34 8.88
C ARG A 123 15.23 -9.76 7.96
N PHE A 124 14.86 -9.37 6.74
CA PHE A 124 15.78 -8.76 5.79
C PHE A 124 15.27 -7.37 5.37
N GLY A 125 15.44 -6.41 6.27
CA GLY A 125 15.57 -4.99 5.90
C GLY A 125 16.92 -4.73 5.24
N LEU A 126 17.19 -5.33 4.08
CA LEU A 126 18.37 -5.09 3.25
C LEU A 126 17.87 -4.63 1.85
N ILE A 127 17.68 -3.32 1.63
CA ILE A 127 18.65 -2.30 1.14
C ILE A 127 18.87 -2.41 -0.39
N PRO A 128 18.98 -1.32 -1.18
CA PRO A 128 18.69 0.11 -0.97
C PRO A 128 17.51 0.66 -1.79
#